data_AF-A0A962YW12-F1
#
_entry.id   AF-A0A962YW12-F1
#
_cell.length_a   1.000
_cell.length_b   1.000
_cell.length_c   1.000
_cell.angle_alpha   90.00
_cell.angle_beta   90.00
_cell.angle_gamma   90.00
#
_symmetry.space_group_name_H-M   'P 1'
#
loop_
_entity.id
_entity.type
_entity.pdbx_description
1 polymer ?
#
loop_
_entity_poly.entity_id
_entity_poly.type
_entity_poly.pdbx_seq_one_letter_code
_entity_poly.pdbx_strand_id
1 'polypeptide(L)'
;MTKIHILHSPNFTPNENGFLAPLKRSESLLKKSGIELFFFSSIQDTFFDADIIFLSSKFFSPWWRRFGFEQIKNVLLTAKERANQVFWFDLADSTGTTHFKVLPYVDKYIKSQILKDKTQYQQKYYGMRITTDFYHHQFNIDDEAMDEPHLNIIPNTEELNKIQVGWNSGLCYYGKWRHYIEPFTWRQQSMHKLLKPRF
;
A
#
# COMPACT_ATOMS: atom_id res chain seq x y z
N MET A 1 6.92 8.01 -22.66
CA MET A 1 7.11 6.80 -21.82
C MET A 1 6.72 7.20 -20.41
N THR A 2 5.75 6.52 -19.81
CA THR A 2 5.22 6.85 -18.48
C THR A 2 6.12 6.27 -17.40
N LYS A 3 6.62 7.11 -16.50
CA LYS A 3 7.45 6.70 -15.36
C LYS A 3 6.57 6.47 -14.14
N ILE A 4 6.67 5.27 -13.58
CA ILE A 4 6.02 4.91 -12.32
C ILE A 4 7.09 4.67 -11.27
N HIS A 5 7.08 5.47 -10.21
CA HIS A 5 7.95 5.25 -9.05
C HIS A 5 7.18 4.51 -7.96
N ILE A 6 7.74 3.42 -7.47
CA ILE A 6 7.13 2.53 -6.48
C ILE A 6 7.94 2.58 -5.20
N LEU A 7 7.35 3.13 -4.14
CA LEU A 7 7.90 3.07 -2.79
C LEU A 7 7.44 1.80 -2.09
N HIS A 8 8.39 1.01 -1.62
CA HIS A 8 8.14 -0.24 -0.94
C HIS A 8 8.88 -0.31 0.39
N SER A 9 8.38 -1.13 1.32
CA SER A 9 9.05 -1.35 2.59
C SER A 9 10.39 -2.07 2.38
N PRO A 10 11.47 -1.70 3.10
CA PRO A 10 12.70 -2.49 3.11
C PRO A 10 12.50 -3.87 3.75
N ASN A 11 11.43 -4.02 4.56
CA ASN A 11 11.07 -5.27 5.21
C ASN A 11 9.98 -5.98 4.39
N PHE A 12 10.38 -6.98 3.61
CA PHE A 12 9.49 -7.73 2.71
C PHE A 12 8.54 -8.65 3.47
N THR A 13 7.32 -8.17 3.69
CA THR A 13 6.21 -8.98 4.22
C THR A 13 5.52 -9.78 3.10
N PRO A 14 4.71 -10.82 3.40
CA PRO A 14 3.84 -11.46 2.41
C PRO A 14 3.06 -10.48 1.54
N ASN A 15 2.34 -9.55 2.15
CA ASN A 15 1.51 -8.61 1.38
C ASN A 15 2.37 -7.66 0.52
N GLU A 16 3.55 -7.27 1.00
CA GLU A 16 4.52 -6.51 0.19
C GLU A 16 4.92 -7.30 -1.07
N ASN A 17 5.18 -8.60 -0.92
CA ASN A 17 5.55 -9.45 -2.05
C ASN A 17 4.38 -9.62 -3.02
N GLY A 18 3.15 -9.76 -2.53
CA GLY A 18 1.96 -9.85 -3.39
C GLY A 18 1.69 -8.57 -4.19
N PHE A 19 2.03 -7.43 -3.61
CA PHE A 19 2.01 -6.15 -4.29
C PHE A 19 3.09 -6.04 -5.37
N LEU A 20 4.35 -6.37 -5.03
CA LEU A 20 5.49 -6.13 -5.91
C LEU A 20 5.71 -7.21 -6.99
N ALA A 21 5.39 -8.47 -6.70
CA ALA A 21 5.69 -9.60 -7.58
C ALA A 21 5.04 -9.48 -8.96
N PRO A 22 3.75 -9.08 -9.11
CA PRO A 22 3.14 -8.88 -10.42
C PRO A 22 3.82 -7.77 -11.23
N LEU A 23 4.21 -6.67 -10.56
CA LEU A 23 4.89 -5.53 -11.17
C LEU A 23 6.26 -5.94 -11.71
N LYS A 24 7.04 -6.66 -10.91
CA LYS A 24 8.35 -7.15 -11.35
C LYS A 24 8.28 -8.21 -12.42
N ARG A 25 7.40 -9.20 -12.28
CA ARG A 25 7.24 -10.26 -13.28
C ARG A 25 6.84 -9.70 -14.65
N SER A 26 6.12 -8.59 -14.65
CA SER A 26 5.61 -7.95 -15.87
C SER A 26 6.45 -6.77 -16.34
N GLU A 27 7.61 -6.48 -15.72
CA GLU A 27 8.42 -5.28 -15.97
C GLU A 27 8.81 -5.13 -17.45
N SER A 28 9.24 -6.22 -18.10
CA SER A 28 9.56 -6.21 -19.54
C SER A 28 8.34 -5.93 -20.42
N LEU A 29 7.19 -6.51 -20.07
CA LEU A 29 5.94 -6.31 -20.81
C LEU A 29 5.46 -4.86 -20.68
N LEU A 30 5.47 -4.33 -19.45
CA LEU A 30 5.10 -2.94 -19.17
C LEU A 30 6.03 -1.96 -19.90
N LYS A 31 7.33 -2.24 -19.94
CA LYS A 31 8.30 -1.42 -20.68
C LYS A 31 8.03 -1.41 -22.19
N LYS A 32 7.70 -2.56 -22.78
CA LYS A 32 7.28 -2.64 -24.19
C LYS A 32 5.99 -1.86 -24.47
N SER A 33 5.11 -1.76 -23.48
CA SER A 33 3.89 -0.94 -23.53
C SER A 33 4.13 0.54 -23.19
N GLY A 34 5.38 0.99 -23.05
CA GLY A 34 5.72 2.39 -22.79
C GLY A 34 5.61 2.81 -21.31
N ILE A 35 5.59 1.86 -20.38
CA ILE A 35 5.56 2.09 -18.93
C ILE A 35 6.88 1.62 -18.30
N GLU A 36 7.60 2.52 -17.64
CA GLU A 36 8.84 2.19 -16.95
C GLU A 36 8.65 2.24 -15.44
N LEU A 37 9.08 1.17 -14.76
CA LEU A 37 8.96 1.02 -13.32
C LEU A 37 10.29 1.29 -12.62
N PHE A 38 10.25 2.07 -11.55
CA PHE A 38 11.41 2.34 -10.70
C PHE A 38 11.06 2.04 -9.24
N PHE A 39 11.90 1.28 -8.55
CA PHE A 39 11.62 0.79 -7.20
C PHE A 39 12.52 1.50 -6.19
N PHE A 40 11.90 2.00 -5.11
CA PHE A 40 12.56 2.76 -4.05
C PHE A 40 12.23 2.13 -2.70
N SER A 41 13.24 1.93 -1.86
CA SER A 41 13.09 1.47 -0.48
C SER A 41 13.26 2.60 0.55
N SER A 42 13.38 3.85 0.07
CA SER A 42 13.57 5.07 0.86
C SER A 42 13.11 6.28 0.06
N ILE A 43 12.63 7.30 0.76
CA ILE A 43 12.24 8.58 0.15
C ILE A 43 13.51 9.43 -0.03
N GLN A 44 13.75 9.85 -1.25
CA GLN A 44 14.82 10.77 -1.68
C GLN A 44 14.20 11.75 -2.67
N ASP A 45 14.82 12.91 -2.94
CA ASP A 45 14.19 13.92 -3.80
C ASP A 45 13.79 13.37 -5.19
N THR A 46 14.68 12.55 -5.78
CA THR A 46 14.45 11.91 -7.08
C THR A 46 13.30 10.90 -7.10
N PHE A 47 12.79 10.46 -5.95
CA PHE A 47 11.60 9.62 -5.87
C PHE A 47 10.36 10.36 -6.40
N PHE A 48 10.30 11.67 -6.23
CA PHE A 48 9.14 12.46 -6.65
C PHE A 48 9.13 12.80 -8.14
N ASP A 49 10.20 12.51 -8.88
CA ASP A 49 10.34 12.78 -10.32
C ASP A 49 9.68 11.70 -11.18
N ALA A 50 8.37 11.53 -11.05
CA ALA A 50 7.59 10.53 -11.77
C ALA A 50 6.27 11.07 -12.33
N ASP A 51 5.76 10.43 -13.37
CA ASP A 51 4.39 10.69 -13.84
C ASP A 51 3.37 10.14 -12.83
N ILE A 52 3.66 8.96 -12.26
CA ILE A 52 2.79 8.28 -11.30
C ILE A 52 3.61 7.76 -10.13
N ILE A 53 3.12 7.96 -8.90
CA ILE A 53 3.75 7.47 -7.68
C ILE A 53 2.87 6.42 -7.01
N PHE A 54 3.44 5.25 -6.72
CA PHE A 54 2.83 4.20 -5.91
C PHE A 54 3.45 4.18 -4.51
N LEU A 55 2.61 4.23 -3.49
CA LEU A 55 3.02 4.26 -2.09
C LEU A 55 2.52 2.99 -1.37
N SER A 56 3.41 2.09 -0.99
CA SER A 56 3.06 0.96 -0.12
C SER A 56 2.77 1.43 1.30
N SER A 57 1.62 1.05 1.85
CA SER A 57 1.28 1.35 3.24
C SER A 57 2.22 0.69 4.26
N LYS A 58 2.91 -0.41 3.89
CA LYS A 58 3.90 -1.06 4.77
C LYS A 58 5.17 -0.26 4.94
N PHE A 59 5.54 0.58 3.97
CA PHE A 59 6.64 1.53 4.15
C PHE A 59 6.35 2.50 5.30
N PHE A 60 5.08 2.95 5.39
CA PHE A 60 4.62 3.91 6.39
C PHE A 60 4.14 3.27 7.71
N SER A 61 4.00 1.94 7.79
CA SER A 61 3.61 1.26 9.03
C SER A 61 4.36 1.73 10.28
N PRO A 62 5.71 1.84 10.30
CA PRO A 62 6.43 2.35 11.46
C PRO A 62 6.26 3.87 11.68
N TRP A 63 5.81 4.62 10.67
CA TRP A 63 5.68 6.08 10.74
C TRP A 63 4.44 6.50 11.50
N TRP A 64 3.33 5.75 11.40
CA TRP A 64 2.09 6.05 12.11
C TRP A 64 2.31 6.22 13.62
N ARG A 65 3.08 5.31 14.24
CA ARG A 65 3.41 5.36 15.66
C ARG A 65 4.59 6.28 15.99
N ARG A 66 5.62 6.30 15.15
CA ARG A 66 6.89 6.99 15.48
C ARG A 66 6.85 8.49 15.20
N PHE A 67 6.20 8.89 14.13
CA PHE A 67 6.21 10.27 13.64
C PHE A 67 4.80 10.89 13.67
N GLY A 68 3.79 10.07 13.40
CA GLY A 68 2.40 10.50 13.28
C GLY A 68 2.00 10.77 11.85
N PHE A 69 0.78 11.28 11.68
CA PHE A 69 0.20 11.48 10.35
C PHE A 69 0.79 12.69 9.60
N GLU A 70 1.21 13.74 10.27
CA GLU A 70 1.64 14.97 9.57
C GLU A 70 2.87 14.73 8.66
N GLN A 71 3.79 13.85 9.06
CA GLN A 71 4.94 13.48 8.24
C GLN A 71 4.52 12.65 7.02
N ILE A 72 3.54 11.76 7.18
CA ILE A 72 2.97 11.00 6.05
C ILE A 72 2.26 11.97 5.11
N LYS A 73 1.45 12.87 5.64
CA LYS A 73 0.74 13.90 4.90
C LYS A 73 1.69 14.81 4.11
N ASN A 74 2.82 15.23 4.69
CA ASN A 74 3.82 16.02 3.97
C ASN A 74 4.37 15.27 2.75
N VAL A 75 4.66 13.97 2.88
CA VAL A 75 5.08 13.14 1.74
C VAL A 75 3.98 13.06 0.67
N LEU A 76 2.72 12.89 1.09
CA LEU A 76 1.58 12.83 0.17
C LEU A 76 1.39 14.16 -0.58
N LEU A 77 1.52 15.29 0.12
CA LEU A 77 1.44 16.63 -0.49
C LEU A 77 2.57 16.85 -1.50
N THR A 78 3.82 16.56 -1.14
CA THR A 78 4.94 16.66 -2.08
C THR A 78 4.76 15.75 -3.29
N ALA A 79 4.25 14.54 -3.09
CA ALA A 79 3.94 13.63 -4.20
C ALA A 79 2.83 14.19 -5.10
N LYS A 80 1.78 14.78 -4.53
CA LYS A 80 0.66 15.40 -5.28
C LYS A 80 1.08 16.65 -6.04
N GLU A 81 2.07 17.39 -5.54
CA GLU A 81 2.63 18.57 -6.19
C GLU A 81 3.53 18.21 -7.38
N ARG A 82 4.29 17.10 -7.28
CA ARG A 82 5.34 16.76 -8.25
C ARG A 82 4.96 15.68 -9.26
N ALA A 83 4.02 14.80 -8.93
CA ALA A 83 3.54 13.75 -9.82
C ALA A 83 2.13 14.01 -10.31
N ASN A 84 1.81 13.54 -11.51
CA ASN A 84 0.47 13.69 -12.08
C ASN A 84 -0.56 12.87 -11.29
N GLN A 85 -0.15 11.71 -10.78
CA GLN A 85 -1.02 10.83 -10.00
C GLN A 85 -0.29 10.17 -8.83
N VAL A 86 -0.98 10.07 -7.68
CA VAL A 86 -0.50 9.42 -6.46
C VAL A 86 -1.47 8.34 -6.03
N PHE A 87 -1.01 7.10 -6.03
CA PHE A 87 -1.79 5.94 -5.63
C PHE A 87 -1.26 5.37 -4.32
N TRP A 88 -2.15 5.23 -3.34
CA TRP A 88 -1.87 4.58 -2.07
C TRP A 88 -2.28 3.13 -2.11
N PHE A 89 -1.32 2.22 -1.97
CA PHE A 89 -1.56 0.80 -1.87
C PHE A 89 -1.68 0.41 -0.40
N ASP A 90 -2.92 0.23 0.05
CA ASP A 90 -3.20 -0.32 1.36
C ASP A 90 -3.01 -1.83 1.36
N LEU A 91 -1.92 -2.26 1.99
CA LEU A 91 -1.52 -3.65 2.13
C LEU A 91 -1.97 -4.29 3.46
N ALA A 92 -2.86 -3.64 4.22
CA ALA A 92 -3.50 -4.24 5.37
C ALA A 92 -4.55 -5.28 4.94
N ASP A 93 -4.68 -6.33 5.74
CA ASP A 93 -5.68 -7.38 5.52
C ASP A 93 -7.10 -6.88 5.84
N SER A 94 -8.11 -7.67 5.46
CA SER A 94 -9.55 -7.41 5.65
C SER A 94 -10.09 -6.21 4.86
N THR A 95 -11.41 -6.00 4.90
CA THR A 95 -12.03 -4.78 4.37
C THR A 95 -12.08 -3.63 5.38
N GLY A 96 -11.97 -3.90 6.69
CA GLY A 96 -12.19 -2.92 7.77
C GLY A 96 -10.93 -2.25 8.33
N THR A 97 -9.74 -2.84 8.17
CA THR A 97 -8.48 -2.15 8.52
C THR A 97 -8.10 -1.20 7.39
N THR A 98 -8.42 0.07 7.57
CA THR A 98 -8.28 1.09 6.52
C THR A 98 -7.40 2.26 6.94
N HIS A 99 -6.58 2.75 6.01
CA HIS A 99 -5.78 3.96 6.18
C HIS A 99 -6.49 5.18 5.56
N PHE A 100 -7.80 5.31 5.76
CA PHE A 100 -8.62 6.31 5.08
C PHE A 100 -8.24 7.76 5.36
N LYS A 101 -7.43 8.02 6.40
CA LYS A 101 -6.82 9.34 6.63
C LYS A 101 -6.03 9.88 5.42
N VAL A 102 -5.56 9.01 4.52
CA VAL A 102 -4.83 9.41 3.31
C VAL A 102 -5.71 9.80 2.13
N LEU A 103 -7.01 9.46 2.14
CA LEU A 103 -7.92 9.65 1.00
C LEU A 103 -7.98 11.09 0.46
N PRO A 104 -7.92 12.15 1.29
CA PRO A 104 -7.89 13.53 0.77
C PRO A 104 -6.67 13.84 -0.08
N TYR A 105 -5.56 13.12 0.12
CA TYR A 105 -4.24 13.45 -0.41
C TYR A 105 -3.78 12.51 -1.53
N VAL A 106 -4.65 11.65 -2.03
CA VAL A 106 -4.33 10.68 -3.07
C VAL A 106 -5.39 10.68 -4.16
N ASP A 107 -4.99 10.25 -5.36
CA ASP A 107 -5.88 10.10 -6.51
C ASP A 107 -6.61 8.76 -6.44
N LYS A 108 -5.93 7.72 -5.97
CA LYS A 108 -6.50 6.39 -5.78
C LYS A 108 -6.03 5.74 -4.49
N TYR A 109 -6.95 5.00 -3.87
CA TYR A 109 -6.71 4.14 -2.72
C TYR A 109 -6.94 2.70 -3.16
N ILE A 110 -5.88 1.91 -3.22
CA ILE A 110 -5.89 0.56 -3.78
C ILE A 110 -5.77 -0.46 -2.67
N LYS A 111 -6.69 -1.42 -2.60
CA LYS A 111 -6.69 -2.49 -1.59
C LYS A 111 -6.86 -3.87 -2.24
N SER A 112 -6.57 -4.93 -1.49
CA SER A 112 -6.75 -6.31 -1.97
C SER A 112 -8.22 -6.74 -2.00
N GLN A 113 -9.00 -6.23 -1.06
CA GLN A 113 -10.42 -6.51 -0.91
C GLN A 113 -11.12 -5.26 -0.40
N ILE A 114 -12.30 -4.99 -0.95
CA ILE A 114 -13.16 -3.85 -0.56
C ILE A 114 -14.60 -4.33 -0.40
N LEU A 115 -15.41 -3.56 0.32
CA LEU A 115 -16.86 -3.80 0.39
C LEU A 115 -17.49 -3.59 -0.99
N LYS A 116 -18.38 -4.51 -1.38
CA LYS A 116 -19.13 -4.43 -2.65
C LYS A 116 -19.99 -3.16 -2.68
N ASP A 117 -20.73 -2.92 -1.61
CA ASP A 117 -21.38 -1.63 -1.36
C ASP A 117 -20.41 -0.75 -0.56
N LYS A 118 -19.87 0.28 -1.23
CA LYS A 118 -18.89 1.18 -0.62
C LYS A 118 -19.53 2.18 0.35
N THR A 119 -20.84 2.40 0.28
CA THR A 119 -21.52 3.30 1.23
C THR A 119 -21.49 2.75 2.65
N GLN A 120 -21.27 1.44 2.79
CA GLN A 120 -21.01 0.77 4.07
C GLN A 120 -19.76 1.31 4.78
N TYR A 121 -18.76 1.85 4.06
CA TYR A 121 -17.61 2.52 4.70
C TYR A 121 -17.98 3.80 5.43
N GLN A 122 -19.17 4.35 5.19
CA GLN A 122 -19.68 5.54 5.86
C GLN A 122 -20.42 5.24 7.16
N GLN A 123 -20.56 3.95 7.49
CA GLN A 123 -21.17 3.51 8.73
C GLN A 123 -20.12 3.36 9.84
N LYS A 124 -20.55 3.59 11.08
CA LYS A 124 -19.75 3.25 12.26
C LYS A 124 -20.04 1.80 12.62
N TYR A 125 -18.98 1.00 12.71
CA TYR A 125 -19.04 -0.38 13.20
C TYR A 125 -18.27 -0.47 14.50
N TYR A 126 -18.82 -1.19 15.47
CA TYR A 126 -18.09 -1.62 16.65
C TYR A 126 -16.85 -2.44 16.23
N GLY A 127 -15.70 -2.16 16.85
CA GLY A 127 -14.42 -2.79 16.46
C GLY A 127 -14.05 -2.58 14.98
N MET A 128 -14.66 -1.57 14.34
CA MET A 128 -14.36 -1.13 12.97
C MET A 128 -14.64 -2.14 11.86
N ARG A 129 -15.25 -3.27 12.19
CA ARG A 129 -15.53 -4.36 11.25
C ARG A 129 -16.98 -4.74 11.39
N ILE A 130 -17.63 -4.96 10.25
CA ILE A 130 -19.00 -5.48 10.19
C ILE A 130 -19.14 -6.75 11.04
N THR A 131 -18.09 -7.59 11.06
CA THR A 131 -18.10 -8.83 11.85
C THR A 131 -18.10 -8.58 13.35
N THR A 132 -17.25 -7.69 13.86
CA THR A 132 -17.19 -7.39 15.30
C THR A 132 -18.45 -6.67 15.76
N ASP A 133 -19.00 -5.80 14.92
CA ASP A 133 -20.30 -5.15 15.12
C ASP A 133 -21.46 -6.12 15.25
N PHE A 134 -21.51 -7.11 14.36
CA PHE A 134 -22.49 -8.18 14.47
C PHE A 134 -22.37 -8.91 15.82
N TYR A 135 -21.16 -9.33 16.22
CA TYR A 135 -21.01 -10.08 17.48
C TYR A 135 -21.32 -9.22 18.71
N HIS A 136 -20.93 -7.94 18.72
CA HIS A 136 -21.25 -7.01 19.79
C HIS A 136 -22.77 -6.87 19.96
N HIS A 137 -23.51 -6.64 18.88
CA HIS A 137 -24.96 -6.47 18.95
C HIS A 137 -25.74 -7.76 19.20
N GLN A 138 -25.28 -8.91 18.69
CA GLN A 138 -25.98 -10.19 18.87
C GLN A 138 -25.73 -10.83 20.23
N PHE A 139 -24.53 -10.67 20.78
CA PHE A 139 -24.10 -11.39 21.99
C PHE A 139 -23.73 -10.47 23.16
N ASN A 140 -23.82 -9.15 22.99
CA ASN A 140 -23.48 -8.15 24.00
C ASN A 140 -22.04 -8.33 24.55
N ILE A 141 -21.10 -8.54 23.63
CA ILE A 141 -19.68 -8.72 23.92
C ILE A 141 -18.97 -7.37 23.78
N ASP A 142 -18.21 -7.00 24.80
CA ASP A 142 -17.35 -5.81 24.80
C ASP A 142 -15.86 -6.19 24.82
N ASP A 143 -15.07 -5.57 23.95
CA ASP A 143 -13.61 -5.64 23.91
C ASP A 143 -12.99 -4.77 25.01
N GLU A 144 -11.94 -5.30 25.66
CA GLU A 144 -11.22 -4.60 26.75
C GLU A 144 -10.38 -3.41 26.24
N ALA A 145 -10.01 -3.41 24.95
CA ALA A 145 -9.18 -2.38 24.34
C ALA A 145 -9.79 -1.92 23.01
N MET A 146 -9.96 -0.60 22.86
CA MET A 146 -10.42 0.00 21.60
C MET A 146 -9.29 0.05 20.57
N ASP A 147 -9.64 -0.15 19.30
CA ASP A 147 -8.73 -0.03 18.16
C ASP A 147 -8.09 1.36 18.01
N GLU A 148 -6.99 1.43 17.25
CA GLU A 148 -6.25 2.68 17.07
C GLU A 148 -7.09 3.80 16.41
N PRO A 149 -7.09 5.04 16.94
CA PRO A 149 -7.92 6.14 16.45
C PRO A 149 -7.75 6.48 14.96
N HIS A 150 -6.56 6.25 14.40
CA HIS A 150 -6.25 6.59 13.01
C HIS A 150 -6.96 5.71 11.98
N LEU A 151 -7.50 4.56 12.40
CA LEU A 151 -8.27 3.68 11.57
C LEU A 151 -9.73 4.15 11.44
N ASN A 152 -10.22 5.01 12.35
CA ASN A 152 -11.65 5.36 12.51
C ASN A 152 -12.11 6.48 11.55
N ILE A 153 -11.43 6.65 10.42
CA ILE A 153 -11.72 7.72 9.49
C ILE A 153 -12.86 7.27 8.57
N ILE A 154 -13.97 7.99 8.62
CA ILE A 154 -15.11 7.79 7.73
C ILE A 154 -14.88 8.60 6.45
N PRO A 155 -14.82 7.97 5.27
CA PRO A 155 -14.67 8.68 4.01
C PRO A 155 -15.94 9.45 3.65
N ASN A 156 -15.77 10.60 3.01
CA ASN A 156 -16.90 11.28 2.38
C ASN A 156 -17.32 10.59 1.08
N THR A 157 -18.48 10.97 0.53
CA THR A 157 -19.08 10.32 -0.65
C THR A 157 -18.18 10.40 -1.89
N GLU A 158 -17.45 11.51 -2.08
CA GLU A 158 -16.56 11.67 -3.23
C GLU A 158 -15.32 10.78 -3.11
N GLU A 159 -14.82 10.59 -1.90
CA GLU A 159 -13.66 9.74 -1.61
C GLU A 159 -13.93 8.24 -1.85
N LEU A 160 -15.17 7.79 -1.76
CA LEU A 160 -15.54 6.40 -2.07
C LEU A 160 -15.16 5.99 -3.50
N ASN A 161 -15.16 6.95 -4.43
CA ASN A 161 -14.77 6.71 -5.83
C ASN A 161 -13.27 6.43 -5.98
N LYS A 162 -12.44 6.92 -5.04
CA LYS A 162 -11.00 6.68 -5.01
C LYS A 162 -10.64 5.25 -4.60
N ILE A 163 -11.52 4.58 -3.85
CA ILE A 163 -11.30 3.23 -3.30
C ILE A 163 -11.45 2.19 -4.41
N GLN A 164 -10.42 1.42 -4.72
CA GLN A 164 -10.41 0.43 -5.79
C GLN A 164 -9.71 -0.86 -5.36
N VAL A 165 -10.05 -1.97 -6.02
CA VAL A 165 -9.28 -3.22 -5.93
C VAL A 165 -8.13 -3.15 -6.93
N GLY A 166 -6.92 -3.56 -6.54
CA GLY A 166 -5.79 -3.55 -7.48
C GLY A 166 -4.56 -4.37 -7.13
N TRP A 167 -4.57 -5.11 -6.03
CA TRP A 167 -3.55 -6.14 -5.75
C TRP A 167 -4.22 -7.34 -5.09
N ASN A 168 -3.52 -8.47 -4.94
CA ASN A 168 -4.08 -9.63 -4.25
C ASN A 168 -2.99 -10.46 -3.57
N SER A 169 -3.27 -10.89 -2.34
CA SER A 169 -2.36 -11.74 -1.57
C SER A 169 -2.13 -13.10 -2.23
N GLY A 170 -3.13 -13.67 -2.92
CA GLY A 170 -3.01 -14.89 -3.72
C GLY A 170 -2.03 -14.81 -4.90
N LEU A 171 -1.52 -13.62 -5.24
CA LEU A 171 -0.42 -13.47 -6.21
C LEU A 171 0.97 -13.64 -5.57
N CYS A 172 1.05 -13.77 -4.23
CA CYS A 172 2.28 -14.13 -3.55
C CYS A 172 2.64 -15.59 -3.79
N TYR A 173 3.93 -15.90 -3.75
CA TYR A 173 4.38 -17.28 -3.70
C TYR A 173 4.44 -17.76 -2.24
N TYR A 174 3.41 -18.44 -1.76
CA TYR A 174 3.36 -19.00 -0.39
C TYR A 174 4.02 -20.38 -0.24
N GLY A 175 4.72 -20.87 -1.26
CA GLY A 175 5.35 -22.19 -1.20
C GLY A 175 6.44 -22.30 -0.13
N LYS A 176 6.71 -23.51 0.36
CA LYS A 176 7.77 -23.81 1.36
C LYS A 176 9.15 -23.23 0.99
N TRP A 177 9.41 -23.08 -0.31
CA TRP A 177 10.65 -22.56 -0.88
C TRP A 177 10.63 -21.04 -1.13
N ARG A 178 9.65 -20.31 -0.59
CA ARG A 178 9.49 -18.87 -0.79
C ARG A 178 10.78 -18.08 -0.50
N HIS A 179 11.44 -18.40 0.60
CA HIS A 179 12.72 -17.78 0.98
C HIS A 179 13.89 -18.11 0.04
N TYR A 180 13.73 -19.03 -0.90
CA TYR A 180 14.74 -19.38 -1.91
C TYR A 180 14.38 -18.85 -3.30
N ILE A 181 13.09 -18.66 -3.60
CA ILE A 181 12.63 -18.20 -4.92
C ILE A 181 12.49 -16.68 -4.95
N GLU A 182 11.94 -16.08 -3.89
CA GLU A 182 11.68 -14.63 -3.85
C GLU A 182 12.93 -13.77 -3.65
N PRO A 183 13.93 -14.10 -2.81
CA PRO A 183 15.15 -13.30 -2.78
C PRO A 183 15.99 -13.45 -4.06
N PHE A 184 15.82 -14.51 -4.85
CA PHE A 184 16.48 -14.60 -6.16
C PHE A 184 15.97 -13.57 -7.16
N THR A 185 14.69 -13.17 -7.08
CA THR A 185 14.15 -12.10 -7.93
C THR A 185 14.55 -10.69 -7.48
N TRP A 186 14.95 -10.49 -6.21
CA TRP A 186 15.23 -9.15 -5.64
C TRP A 186 16.70 -8.88 -5.29
N ARG A 187 17.48 -9.89 -4.85
CA ARG A 187 18.91 -9.73 -4.50
C ARG A 187 19.82 -9.60 -5.71
N GLN A 188 19.47 -10.18 -6.86
CA GLN A 188 20.31 -10.05 -8.07
C GLN A 188 20.37 -8.61 -8.61
N GLN A 189 19.30 -7.81 -8.48
CA GLN A 189 19.32 -6.41 -8.96
C GLN A 189 20.01 -5.44 -7.99
N SER A 190 19.98 -5.71 -6.69
CA SER A 190 20.65 -4.87 -5.67
C SER A 190 22.15 -5.16 -5.56
N MET A 191 22.60 -6.38 -5.86
CA MET A 191 24.03 -6.70 -5.90
C MET A 191 24.78 -6.19 -7.14
N HIS A 192 24.09 -5.90 -8.26
CA HIS A 192 24.74 -5.30 -9.43
C HIS A 192 25.22 -3.85 -9.21
N LYS A 193 24.81 -3.18 -8.13
CA LYS A 193 25.38 -1.87 -7.71
C LYS A 193 26.53 -2.00 -6.71
N LEU A 194 26.75 -3.17 -6.10
CA LEU A 194 27.79 -3.40 -5.09
C LEU A 194 29.01 -4.16 -5.62
N LEU A 195 28.96 -4.67 -6.85
CA LEU A 195 30.10 -5.27 -7.54
C LEU A 195 30.53 -4.38 -8.71
N LYS A 196 31.10 -3.21 -8.42
CA LYS A 196 32.11 -2.66 -9.34
C LYS A 196 33.31 -3.61 -9.27
N PRO A 197 33.84 -4.12 -10.38
CA PRO A 197 35.11 -4.81 -10.35
C PRO A 197 36.16 -3.81 -9.86
N ARG A 198 36.86 -4.16 -8.78
CA ARG A 198 38.14 -3.54 -8.48
C ARG A 198 39.12 -4.10 -9.53
N PHE A 199 39.34 -3.32 -10.58
CA PHE A 199 40.59 -3.32 -11.33
C PHE A 199 41.18 -1.93 -11.19
#